data_AF-A0A7Y2C899-F1
#
_entry.id   AF-A0A7Y2C899-F1
#
_cell.length_a   1.000
_cell.length_b   1.000
_cell.length_c   1.000
_cell.angle_alpha   90.00
_cell.angle_beta   90.00
_cell.angle_gamma   90.00
#
_symmetry.space_group_name_H-M   'P 1'
#
loop_
_entity.id
_entity.type
_entity.pdbx_description
1 polymer ?
#
loop_
_entity_poly.entity_id
_entity_poly.type
_entity_poly.pdbx_seq_one_letter_code
_entity_poly.pdbx_strand_id
1 'polypeptide(L)'
;MYYKPSFLKANAQLFVQVRNLLDTVQEVNVYSDTGRADESVQLELFRRSGTAVGGLNTLDEFFYQQGNFGAPRRINLGINYRF
;
A
#
# COMPACT_ATOMS: atom_id res chain seq x y z
N MET A 1 7.06 10.42 16.20
CA MET A 1 7.44 10.90 17.54
C MET A 1 8.93 10.68 17.73
N TYR A 2 9.64 11.67 18.31
CA TYR A 2 11.08 11.61 18.60
C TYR A 2 11.30 11.71 20.11
N TYR A 3 12.22 10.92 20.65
CA TYR A 3 12.58 10.93 22.06
C TYR A 3 14.10 10.89 22.21
N LYS A 4 14.65 11.85 22.97
CA LYS A 4 16.07 11.89 23.35
C LYS A 4 16.19 11.55 24.84
N PRO A 5 16.54 10.31 25.22
CA PRO A 5 16.72 9.95 26.63
C PRO A 5 17.85 10.75 27.27
N SER A 6 17.56 11.45 28.37
CA SER A 6 18.52 12.29 29.10
C SER A 6 19.52 11.50 29.95
N PHE A 7 19.29 10.20 30.17
CA PHE A 7 20.16 9.32 30.97
C PHE A 7 21.29 8.65 30.18
N LEU A 8 21.27 8.75 28.84
CA LEU A 8 22.36 8.25 28.00
C LEU A 8 23.38 9.37 27.79
N LYS A 9 24.63 9.16 28.26
CA LYS A 9 25.75 10.09 27.99
C LYS A 9 26.06 10.21 26.50
N ALA A 10 25.66 9.22 25.70
CA ALA A 10 25.77 9.23 24.25
C ALA A 10 24.67 10.06 23.58
N ASN A 11 24.99 10.77 22.50
CA ASN A 11 24.01 11.50 21.68
C ASN A 11 23.19 10.55 20.81
N ALA A 12 22.28 9.79 21.44
CA ALA A 12 21.33 8.91 20.78
C ALA A 12 19.90 9.49 20.75
N GLN A 13 19.16 9.25 19.67
CA GLN A 13 17.77 9.66 19.49
C GLN A 13 16.95 8.46 19.02
N LEU A 14 15.83 8.20 19.69
CA LEU A 14 14.87 7.17 19.31
C LEU A 14 13.71 7.81 18.56
N PHE A 15 13.17 7.13 17.56
CA PHE A 15 11.97 7.58 16.86
C PHE A 15 11.03 6.46 16.51
N VAL A 16 9.74 6.81 16.52
CA VAL A 16 8.64 5.97 16.03
C VAL A 16 7.92 6.76 14.94
N GLN A 17 7.75 6.14 13.77
CA GLN A 17 6.98 6.70 12.67
C GLN A 17 5.85 5.74 12.30
N VAL A 18 4.62 6.23 12.29
CA VAL A 18 3.46 5.48 11.78
C VAL A 18 3.05 6.11 10.45
N ARG A 19 3.05 5.32 9.38
CA ARG A 19 2.55 5.72 8.05
C ARG A 19 1.21 5.02 7.80
N ASN A 20 0.34 5.70 7.04
CA ASN A 20 -1.06 5.31 6.84
C ASN A 20 -1.77 5.07 8.20
N LEU A 21 -1.84 6.13 9.01
CA LEU A 21 -2.32 6.05 10.40
C LEU A 21 -3.75 5.51 10.48
N LEU A 22 -4.62 5.89 9.56
CA LEU A 22 -6.02 5.46 9.54
C LEU A 22 -6.22 4.15 8.78
N ASP A 23 -5.15 3.53 8.27
CA ASP A 23 -5.20 2.33 7.43
C ASP A 23 -6.19 2.46 6.27
N THR A 24 -6.22 3.65 5.66
CA THR A 24 -7.08 3.94 4.53
C THR A 24 -6.49 3.29 3.28
N VAL A 25 -7.33 2.60 2.52
CA VAL A 25 -6.96 2.10 1.19
C VAL A 25 -6.82 3.31 0.27
N GLN A 26 -5.62 3.50 -0.25
CA GLN A 26 -5.31 4.56 -1.20
C GLN A 26 -5.14 3.95 -2.57
N GLU A 27 -5.84 4.48 -3.57
CA GLU A 27 -5.59 4.18 -4.98
C GLU A 27 -4.39 5.02 -5.45
N VAL A 28 -3.27 4.38 -5.79
CA VAL A 28 -2.03 5.05 -6.25
C VAL A 28 -1.83 4.95 -7.75
N ASN A 29 -2.36 3.90 -8.37
CA ASN A 29 -2.49 3.77 -9.82
C ASN A 29 -3.94 3.37 -10.12
N VAL A 30 -4.45 3.82 -11.25
CA VAL A 30 -5.83 3.59 -11.65
C VAL A 30 -5.89 3.22 -13.11
N TYR A 31 -6.91 2.46 -13.49
CA TYR A 31 -7.21 2.22 -14.89
C TYR A 31 -7.65 3.53 -15.54
N SER A 32 -7.18 3.77 -16.77
CA SER A 32 -7.42 5.03 -17.49
C SER A 32 -8.87 5.19 -17.96
N ASP A 33 -9.64 4.11 -17.97
CA ASP A 33 -11.02 4.07 -18.46
C ASP A 33 -12.05 4.40 -17.36
N THR A 34 -11.83 3.96 -16.12
CA THR A 34 -12.74 4.16 -14.98
C THR A 34 -12.20 5.17 -13.97
N GLY A 35 -10.90 5.41 -13.96
CA GLY A 35 -10.23 6.18 -12.91
C GLY A 35 -10.22 5.47 -11.56
N ARG A 36 -10.44 4.14 -11.53
CA ARG A 36 -10.41 3.30 -10.33
C ARG A 36 -9.30 2.28 -10.37
N ALA A 37 -8.80 1.86 -9.21
CA ALA A 37 -7.73 0.87 -9.07
C ALA A 37 -8.18 -0.59 -9.29
N ASP A 38 -9.47 -0.87 -9.09
CA ASP A 38 -10.10 -2.20 -9.09
C ASP A 38 -11.18 -2.39 -10.17
N GLU A 39 -11.54 -1.33 -10.89
CA GLU A 39 -12.54 -1.39 -11.95
C GLU A 39 -11.92 -1.04 -13.31
N SER A 40 -12.33 -1.76 -14.35
CA SER A 40 -12.01 -1.41 -15.73
C SER A 40 -13.23 -1.72 -16.61
N VAL A 41 -13.40 -0.93 -17.67
CA VAL A 41 -14.39 -1.21 -18.72
C VAL A 41 -14.08 -2.56 -19.38
N GLN A 42 -12.81 -2.92 -19.53
CA GLN A 42 -12.44 -4.24 -20.07
C GLN A 42 -12.86 -5.38 -19.15
N LEU A 43 -12.68 -5.22 -17.83
CA LEU A 43 -13.12 -6.21 -16.85
C LEU A 43 -14.62 -6.47 -16.98
N GLU A 44 -15.42 -5.40 -17.06
CA GLU A 44 -16.87 -5.51 -17.21
C GLU A 44 -17.29 -6.13 -18.56
N LEU A 45 -16.59 -5.81 -19.64
CA LEU A 45 -16.82 -6.45 -20.95
C LEU A 45 -16.55 -7.96 -20.88
N PHE A 46 -15.45 -8.38 -20.25
CA PHE A 46 -15.06 -9.78 -20.12
C PHE A 46 -16.03 -10.57 -19.22
N ARG A 47 -16.53 -9.93 -18.15
CA ARG A 47 -17.61 -10.49 -17.32
C ARG A 47 -18.86 -10.75 -18.16
N ARG A 48 -19.27 -9.80 -19.02
CA ARG A 48 -20.47 -9.92 -19.86
C ARG A 48 -20.34 -10.95 -20.98
N SER A 49 -19.17 -11.08 -21.59
CA SER A 49 -18.93 -12.08 -22.65
C SER A 49 -18.69 -13.49 -22.10
N GLY A 50 -18.64 -13.68 -20.78
CA GLY A 50 -18.30 -14.96 -20.17
C GLY A 50 -16.85 -15.37 -20.46
N THR A 51 -15.97 -14.39 -20.67
CA THR A 51 -14.56 -14.66 -20.98
C THR A 51 -13.86 -15.21 -19.76
N ALA A 52 -13.31 -16.42 -19.88
CA ALA A 52 -12.41 -16.97 -18.90
C ALA A 52 -10.99 -16.43 -19.15
N VAL A 53 -10.37 -15.88 -18.11
CA VAL A 53 -8.92 -15.65 -18.11
C VAL A 53 -8.22 -17.00 -18.01
N GLY A 54 -7.15 -17.19 -18.79
CA GLY A 54 -6.37 -18.43 -18.72
C GLY A 54 -5.67 -18.57 -17.36
N GLY A 55 -5.52 -19.80 -16.87
CA GLY A 55 -4.79 -20.12 -15.64
C GLY A 55 -5.68 -20.53 -14.48
N LEU A 56 -5.16 -20.41 -13.26
CA LEU A 56 -5.85 -20.75 -12.00
C LEU A 56 -6.64 -19.58 -11.39
N ASN A 57 -6.41 -18.37 -11.90
CA ASN A 57 -7.01 -17.15 -11.35
C ASN A 57 -8.43 -16.97 -11.89
N THR A 58 -9.30 -16.41 -11.05
CA THR A 58 -10.56 -15.82 -11.49
C THR A 58 -10.31 -14.55 -12.31
N LEU A 59 -11.35 -14.11 -13.04
CA LEU A 59 -11.29 -12.86 -13.78
C LEU A 59 -10.96 -11.67 -12.87
N ASP A 60 -11.53 -11.61 -11.67
CA ASP A 60 -11.29 -10.54 -10.71
C ASP A 60 -9.85 -10.55 -10.19
N GLU A 61 -9.31 -11.73 -9.88
CA GLU A 61 -7.90 -11.88 -9.45
C GLU A 61 -6.92 -11.50 -10.56
N PHE A 62 -7.27 -11.74 -11.82
CA PHE A 62 -6.43 -11.34 -12.96
C PHE A 62 -6.34 -9.83 -13.12
N PHE A 63 -7.44 -9.11 -12.86
CA PHE A 63 -7.47 -7.65 -12.89
C PHE A 63 -7.03 -7.02 -11.56
N TYR A 64 -6.99 -7.76 -10.46
CA TYR A 64 -6.54 -7.24 -9.18
C TYR A 64 -5.02 -7.04 -9.14
N GLN A 65 -4.59 -5.78 -9.16
CA GLN A 65 -3.17 -5.42 -9.09
C GLN A 65 -2.84 -4.75 -7.75
N GLN A 66 -2.10 -5.45 -6.89
CA GLN A 66 -1.67 -4.91 -5.59
C GLN A 66 -0.89 -3.60 -5.72
N GLY A 67 -0.14 -3.41 -6.82
CA GLY A 67 0.60 -2.19 -7.11
C GLY A 67 -0.29 -0.96 -7.38
N ASN A 68 -1.59 -1.15 -7.59
CA ASN A 68 -2.55 -0.05 -7.71
C ASN A 68 -2.95 0.53 -6.36
N PHE A 69 -2.63 -0.17 -5.26
CA PHE A 69 -2.95 0.27 -3.91
C PHE A 69 -1.72 0.74 -3.15
N GLY A 70 -1.90 1.79 -2.36
CA GLY A 70 -0.91 2.27 -1.41
C GLY A 70 -0.63 1.22 -0.34
N ALA A 71 0.57 1.31 0.25
CA ALA A 71 0.93 0.39 1.31
C ALA A 71 -0.02 0.50 2.52
N PRO A 72 -0.29 -0.62 3.21
CA PRO A 72 -1.09 -0.63 4.44
C PRO A 72 -0.36 0.13 5.57
N ARG A 73 -0.99 0.22 6.74
CA ARG A 73 -0.38 0.80 7.94
C ARG A 73 1.02 0.21 8.20
N ARG A 74 2.02 1.08 8.31
CA ARG A 74 3.42 0.71 8.62
C ARG A 74 3.92 1.44 9.84
N ILE A 75 4.50 0.70 10.77
CA ILE A 75 5.11 1.22 11.98
C ILE A 75 6.63 1.01 11.88
N ASN A 76 7.37 2.09 11.85
CA ASN A 76 8.83 2.10 11.77
C ASN A 76 9.41 2.55 13.11
N LEU A 77 10.35 1.77 13.64
CA LEU A 77 11.15 2.09 14.82
C LEU A 77 12.57 2.38 14.37
N GLY A 78 13.21 3.41 14.93
CA GLY A 78 14.58 3.72 14.57
C GLY A 78 15.38 4.41 15.66
N ILE A 79 16.69 4.32 15.50
CA ILE A 79 17.70 4.87 16.42
C ILE A 79 18.69 5.67 15.57
N ASN A 80 18.95 6.90 15.97
CA ASN A 80 20.02 7.72 15.41
C ASN A 80 21.07 7.94 16.48
N TYR A 81 22.33 7.59 16.17
CA TYR A 81 23.46 7.75 17.06
C TYR A 81 24.47 8.70 16.42
N ARG A 82 24.90 9.74 17.15
CA ARG A 82 25.94 10.68 16.71
C ARG A 82 27.18 10.52 17.60
N PHE A 83 28.31 10.29 16.95
CA PHE A 83 29.64 10.23 17.56
C PHE A 83 30.16 11.64 17.87
#